data_AF-A0A1Y4IZU0-F1
#
_entry.id   AF-A0A1Y4IZU0-F1
#
_cell.length_a   1.000
_cell.length_b   1.000
_cell.length_c   1.000
_cell.angle_alpha   90.00
_cell.angle_beta   90.00
_cell.angle_gamma   90.00
#
_symmetry.space_group_name_H-M   'P 1'
#
loop_
_entity.id
_entity.type
_entity.pdbx_description
1 polymer ?
#
loop_
_entity_poly.entity_id
_entity_poly.type
_entity_poly.pdbx_seq_one_letter_code
_entity_poly.pdbx_strand_id
1 'polypeptide(L)'
;MQVSLSVRFLQHDYVEGTSTTPVGYLEGIFVKEGYRNKGYAKELLDACETWAKRNGCYEFASDCEIGNTNSFCFHKAMNFKEANRIICFTKRL
;
A
#
# COMPACT_ATOMS: atom_id res chain seq x y z
N MET A 1 -1.79 22.50 -0.01
CA MET A 1 -1.31 21.25 0.62
C MET A 1 -1.59 20.13 -0.36
N GLN A 2 -0.58 19.53 -0.99
CA GLN A 2 -0.81 18.42 -1.94
C GLN A 2 -0.46 17.12 -1.23
N VAL A 3 -1.49 16.31 -1.06
CA VAL A 3 -1.45 14.97 -0.51
C VAL A 3 -2.27 14.16 -1.49
N SER A 4 -1.69 13.11 -2.07
CA SER A 4 -2.39 12.24 -3.01
C SER A 4 -2.37 10.82 -2.51
N LEU A 5 -3.50 10.14 -2.69
CA LEU A 5 -3.76 8.79 -2.22
C LEU A 5 -4.51 8.05 -3.32
N SER A 6 -4.12 6.82 -3.59
CA SER A 6 -4.85 5.91 -4.47
C SER A 6 -5.02 4.56 -3.76
N VAL A 7 -6.25 4.06 -3.73
CA VAL A 7 -6.62 2.76 -3.17
C VAL A 7 -7.39 1.99 -4.23
N ARG A 8 -7.02 0.73 -4.46
CA ARG A 8 -7.71 -0.18 -5.37
C ARG A 8 -8.22 -1.39 -4.58
N PHE A 9 -9.32 -1.98 -5.06
CA PHE A 9 -9.75 -3.31 -4.64
C PHE A 9 -9.29 -4.35 -5.65
N LEU A 10 -8.71 -5.42 -5.14
CA LEU A 10 -8.44 -6.62 -5.91
C LEU A 10 -9.42 -7.68 -5.43
N GLN A 11 -10.51 -7.83 -6.21
CA GLN A 11 -11.65 -8.68 -5.85
C GLN A 11 -11.48 -10.12 -6.35
N HIS A 12 -10.56 -10.34 -7.30
CA HIS A 12 -10.33 -11.65 -7.93
C HIS A 12 -8.85 -11.97 -8.22
N ASP A 13 -7.97 -10.99 -8.05
CA ASP A 13 -6.53 -11.18 -8.28
C ASP A 13 -5.86 -11.59 -6.97
N TYR A 14 -5.08 -12.66 -7.02
CA TYR A 14 -4.21 -13.03 -5.91
C TYR A 14 -3.23 -11.88 -5.62
N VAL A 15 -3.19 -11.46 -4.36
CA VAL A 15 -2.21 -10.49 -3.88
C VAL A 15 -1.15 -11.22 -3.10
N GLU A 16 0.11 -11.00 -3.45
CA GLU A 16 1.26 -11.63 -2.83
C GLU A 16 1.23 -11.53 -1.30
N GLY A 17 1.29 -12.67 -0.63
CA GLY A 17 1.31 -12.77 0.84
C GLY A 17 -0.04 -12.63 1.54
N THR A 18 -1.15 -12.62 0.79
CA THR A 18 -2.51 -12.59 1.36
C THR A 18 -3.21 -13.96 1.22
N SER A 19 -4.19 -14.21 2.09
CA SER A 19 -4.93 -15.49 2.16
C SER A 19 -6.45 -15.35 1.95
N THR A 20 -6.95 -14.12 1.82
CA THR A 20 -8.38 -13.78 1.74
C THR A 20 -8.68 -12.98 0.48
N THR A 21 -9.97 -12.92 0.12
CA THR A 21 -10.49 -12.02 -0.92
C THR A 21 -11.83 -11.45 -0.45
N PRO A 22 -12.12 -10.16 -0.69
CA PRO A 22 -11.28 -9.17 -1.37
C PRO A 22 -10.16 -8.59 -0.48
N VAL A 23 -9.08 -8.12 -1.11
CA VAL A 23 -7.96 -7.45 -0.43
C VAL A 23 -8.00 -5.95 -0.73
N GLY A 24 -7.80 -5.12 0.30
CA GLY A 24 -7.59 -3.69 0.11
C GLY A 24 -6.15 -3.43 -0.31
N TYR A 25 -5.94 -2.67 -1.39
CA TYR A 25 -4.61 -2.41 -1.93
C TYR A 25 -4.27 -0.92 -1.92
N LEU A 26 -3.16 -0.56 -1.29
CA LEU A 26 -2.60 0.78 -1.36
C LEU A 26 -1.75 0.90 -2.64
N GLU A 27 -2.27 1.62 -3.62
CA GLU A 27 -1.57 1.86 -4.90
C GLU A 27 -0.47 2.93 -4.76
N GLY A 28 -0.67 3.87 -3.84
CA GLY A 28 0.30 4.91 -3.62
C GLY A 28 -0.17 5.93 -2.59
N ILE A 29 0.80 6.41 -1.82
CA ILE A 29 0.63 7.48 -0.84
C ILE A 29 1.73 8.49 -1.01
N PHE A 30 1.36 9.76 -1.10
CA PHE A 30 2.32 10.85 -1.27
C PHE A 30 2.01 12.02 -0.35
N VAL A 31 3.04 12.44 0.38
CA VAL A 31 3.02 13.64 1.21
C VAL A 31 4.14 14.57 0.73
N LYS A 32 3.78 15.81 0.42
CA LYS A 32 4.72 16.87 0.04
C LYS A 32 5.81 17.03 1.11
N GLU A 33 7.04 17.24 0.70
CA GLU A 33 8.25 17.21 1.55
C GLU A 33 8.13 18.02 2.85
N GLY A 34 7.72 19.30 2.79
CA GLY A 34 7.54 20.16 3.97
C GLY A 34 6.44 19.74 4.97
N TYR A 35 5.70 18.67 4.64
CA TYR A 35 4.64 18.09 5.45
C TYR A 35 4.95 16.65 5.88
N ARG A 36 6.10 16.10 5.50
CA ARG A 36 6.52 14.76 5.96
C ARG A 36 6.85 14.78 7.45
N ASN A 37 6.87 13.59 8.07
CA ASN A 37 7.17 13.38 9.49
C ASN A 37 6.20 14.06 10.48
N LYS A 38 4.99 14.40 10.01
CA LYS A 38 3.92 15.01 10.83
C LYS A 38 2.73 14.08 11.09
N GLY A 39 2.81 12.81 10.67
CA GLY A 39 1.74 11.83 10.86
C GLY A 39 0.70 11.75 9.73
N TYR A 40 0.67 12.69 8.78
CA TYR A 40 -0.35 12.71 7.71
C TYR A 40 -0.41 11.42 6.87
N ALA A 41 0.73 10.79 6.58
CA ALA A 41 0.73 9.54 5.84
C ALA A 41 0.04 8.40 6.61
N LYS A 42 0.16 8.39 7.94
CA LYS A 42 -0.54 7.44 8.80
C LYS A 42 -2.05 7.71 8.82
N GLU A 43 -2.46 8.97 8.98
CA GLU A 43 -3.88 9.33 8.99
C GLU A 43 -4.60 8.94 7.69
N LEU A 44 -3.93 9.12 6.55
CA LEU A 44 -4.44 8.67 5.26
C LEU A 44 -4.54 7.15 5.20
N LEU A 45 -3.49 6.43 5.63
CA LEU A 45 -3.51 4.97 5.66
C LEU A 45 -4.64 4.44 6.56
N ASP A 46 -4.83 5.01 7.75
CA ASP A 46 -5.90 4.63 8.67
C ASP A 46 -7.28 4.82 8.02
N ALA A 47 -7.46 5.89 7.23
CA ALA A 47 -8.68 6.10 6.46
C ALA A 47 -8.87 5.04 5.36
N CYS A 48 -7.80 4.64 4.67
CA CYS A 48 -7.82 3.57 3.67
C CYS A 48 -8.19 2.23 4.28
N GLU A 49 -7.55 1.85 5.39
CA GLU A 49 -7.82 0.60 6.09
C GLU A 49 -9.27 0.56 6.59
N THR A 50 -9.74 1.67 7.17
CA THR A 50 -11.12 1.79 7.64
C THR A 50 -12.10 1.61 6.48
N TRP A 51 -11.82 2.21 5.34
CA TRP A 51 -12.65 2.06 4.15
C TRP A 51 -12.58 0.63 3.58
N ALA A 52 -11.40 0.01 3.49
CA ALA A 52 -11.26 -1.37 3.02
C ALA A 52 -12.01 -2.35 3.92
N LYS A 53 -11.89 -2.21 5.25
CA LYS A 53 -12.65 -2.99 6.24
C LYS A 53 -14.16 -2.85 6.03
N ARG A 54 -14.66 -1.63 5.77
CA ARG A 54 -16.09 -1.38 5.47
C ARG A 54 -16.57 -2.03 4.18
N ASN A 55 -15.67 -2.30 3.23
CA ASN A 55 -15.96 -2.98 1.98
C ASN A 55 -15.72 -4.50 2.06
N GLY A 56 -15.52 -5.05 3.27
CA GLY A 56 -15.40 -6.49 3.49
C GLY A 56 -14.00 -7.08 3.30
N CYS A 57 -12.96 -6.24 3.21
CA CYS A 57 -11.57 -6.71 3.18
C CYS A 57 -11.08 -7.10 4.59
N TYR A 58 -10.44 -8.26 4.68
CA TYR A 58 -9.80 -8.75 5.90
C TYR A 58 -8.30 -8.52 5.93
N GLU A 59 -7.70 -8.34 4.75
CA GLU A 59 -6.29 -8.05 4.56
C GLU A 59 -6.09 -6.74 3.79
N PHE A 60 -4.94 -6.11 4.03
CA PHE A 60 -4.54 -4.87 3.41
C PHE A 60 -3.10 -4.99 2.95
N ALA A 61 -2.87 -4.72 1.67
CA ALA A 61 -1.60 -4.95 1.00
C ALA A 61 -1.11 -3.69 0.28
N SER A 62 0.17 -3.70 -0.02
CA SER A 62 0.87 -2.61 -0.72
C SER A 62 2.21 -3.13 -1.21
N ASP A 63 2.75 -2.54 -2.27
CA ASP A 63 4.09 -2.82 -2.74
C ASP A 63 4.98 -1.56 -2.67
N CYS A 64 6.27 -1.75 -2.89
CA CYS A 64 7.18 -0.67 -3.19
C CYS A 64 8.35 -1.17 -4.05
N GLU A 65 8.93 -0.27 -4.84
CA GLU A 65 10.17 -0.57 -5.57
C GLU A 65 11.32 -0.92 -4.62
N ILE A 66 12.16 -1.89 -5.03
CA ILE A 66 13.28 -2.39 -4.21
C ILE A 66 14.29 -1.30 -3.82
N GLY A 67 14.45 -0.27 -4.65
CA GLY A 67 15.33 0.87 -4.38
C GLY A 67 14.70 1.98 -3.53
N ASN A 68 13.39 1.93 -3.27
CA ASN A 68 12.67 2.99 -2.57
C ASN A 68 12.70 2.77 -1.06
N THR A 69 13.86 3.07 -0.45
CA THR A 69 14.10 2.90 0.99
C THR A 69 13.12 3.68 1.87
N ASN A 70 12.69 4.87 1.43
CA ASN A 70 11.70 5.67 2.15
C ASN A 70 10.34 4.96 2.21
N SER A 71 9.88 4.40 1.09
CA SER A 71 8.62 3.64 1.05
C SER A 71 8.73 2.35 1.87
N PHE A 72 9.85 1.63 1.76
CA PHE A 72 10.10 0.44 2.58
C PHE A 72 10.03 0.75 4.09
N CYS A 73 10.75 1.78 4.54
CA CYS A 73 10.72 2.21 5.94
C CYS A 73 9.33 2.65 6.40
N PHE A 74 8.58 3.34 5.52
CA PHE A 74 7.18 3.70 5.80
C PHE A 74 6.31 2.45 6.03
N HIS A 75 6.35 1.47 5.12
CA HIS A 75 5.58 0.23 5.26
C HIS A 75 5.94 -0.51 6.56
N LYS A 76 7.23 -0.63 6.87
CA LYS A 76 7.69 -1.23 8.14
C LYS A 76 7.19 -0.48 9.36
N ALA A 77 7.22 0.85 9.35
CA ALA A 77 6.73 1.69 10.44
C ALA A 77 5.21 1.59 10.62
N MET A 78 4.47 1.31 9.55
CA MET A 78 3.01 1.12 9.56
C MET A 78 2.60 -0.34 9.77
N ASN A 79 3.51 -1.20 10.24
CA ASN A 79 3.25 -2.61 10.56
C ASN A 79 2.89 -3.52 9.38
N PHE A 80 3.19 -3.11 8.14
CA PHE A 80 3.18 -4.04 7.02
C PHE A 80 4.28 -5.09 7.24
N LYS A 81 3.95 -6.34 6.90
CA LYS A 81 4.90 -7.45 6.87
C LYS A 81 5.38 -7.62 5.43
N GLU A 82 6.68 -7.81 5.27
CA GLU A 82 7.25 -8.11 3.96
C GLU A 82 6.78 -9.51 3.54
N ALA A 83 6.07 -9.57 2.40
CA ALA A 83 5.56 -10.83 1.85
C ALA A 83 6.60 -11.50 0.94
N ASN A 84 7.11 -10.77 -0.06
CA ASN A 84 8.06 -11.25 -1.07
C ASN A 84 8.87 -10.10 -1.67
N ARG A 85 9.99 -10.43 -2.34
CA ARG A 85 10.72 -9.51 -3.23
C ARG A 85 10.65 -10.04 -4.65
N ILE A 86 10.00 -9.30 -5.53
CA ILE A 86 9.73 -9.74 -6.90
C ILE A 86 10.64 -9.05 -7.92
N ILE A 87 10.96 -9.75 -9.01
CA ILE A 87 11.63 -9.19 -10.20
C ILE A 87 10.63 -9.31 -11.35
N CYS A 88 10.22 -8.17 -11.91
CA CYS A 88 9.25 -8.13 -13.00
C CYS A 88 9.96 -8.18 -14.36
N PHE A 89 9.48 -9.03 -15.27
CA PHE A 89 9.94 -9.11 -16.66
C PHE A 89 8.81 -8.74 -17.62
N THR A 90 9.12 -7.99 -18.68
CA THR A 90 8.18 -7.67 -19.75
C THR A 90 8.79 -7.98 -21.10
N LYS A 91 8.03 -8.57 -22.03
CA LYS A 91 8.45 -8.85 -23.40
C LYS A 91 7.41 -8.29 -24.37
N ARG A 92 7.84 -7.43 -25.30
CA ARG A 92 7.01 -7.02 -26.44
C ARG A 92 6.97 -8.18 -27.45
N LEU A 93 5.78 -8.53 -27.93
CA LEU A 93 5.57 -9.54 -28.98
C LEU A 93 5.80 -8.93 -30.37
#